data_AF-A0A1B3ZHY2-F1
#
_entry.id   AF-A0A1B3ZHY2-F1
#
_cell.length_a   1.000
_cell.length_b   1.000
_cell.length_c   1.000
_cell.angle_alpha   90.00
_cell.angle_beta   90.00
_cell.angle_gamma   90.00
#
_symmetry.space_group_name_H-M   'P 1'
#
loop_
_entity.id
_entity.type
_entity.pdbx_description
1 polymer ?
#
loop_
_entity_poly.entity_id
_entity_poly.type
_entity_poly.pdbx_seq_one_letter_code
_entity_poly.pdbx_strand_id
1 'polypeptide(L)'
;MIRQSLADDAKEAFVALHGDGMIHLAQRPEPGKRISDMEYRIGSRGGLPGGKSPDSLVTLHAKRIGIEKKGDQFTLWVSEQGEPMHQYGAPITLHVTAPFYVGIGFASHLPGVAETATLSNLVLENRAGRVR
;
A
#
# COMPACT_ATOMS: atom_id res chain seq x y z
N MET A 1 -2.75 -5.22 -4.57
CA MET A 1 -3.69 -4.50 -5.46
C MET A 1 -4.88 -5.40 -5.77
N ILE A 2 -6.08 -4.82 -5.88
CA ILE A 2 -7.34 -5.50 -6.20
C ILE A 2 -8.01 -4.72 -7.34
N ARG A 3 -8.23 -5.37 -8.50
CA ARG A 3 -8.70 -4.72 -9.74
C ARG A 3 -9.93 -5.42 -10.31
N GLN A 4 -10.87 -4.65 -10.87
CA GLN A 4 -12.07 -5.19 -11.51
C GLN A 4 -11.77 -5.97 -12.79
N SER A 5 -10.74 -5.57 -13.54
CA SER A 5 -10.32 -6.21 -14.79
C SER A 5 -8.81 -6.04 -14.99
N LEU A 6 -8.28 -6.59 -16.09
CA LEU A 6 -6.88 -6.45 -16.47
C LEU A 6 -6.58 -5.19 -17.31
N ALA A 7 -7.60 -4.40 -17.66
CA ALA A 7 -7.40 -3.16 -18.42
C ALA A 7 -6.50 -2.17 -17.65
N ASP A 8 -5.70 -1.38 -18.36
CA ASP A 8 -4.73 -0.46 -17.76
C ASP A 8 -5.39 0.57 -16.85
N ASP A 9 -6.59 1.02 -17.20
CA ASP A 9 -7.34 2.04 -16.49
C ASP A 9 -8.45 1.47 -15.61
N ALA A 10 -8.42 0.17 -15.28
CA ALA A 10 -9.48 -0.51 -14.55
C ALA A 10 -9.79 0.13 -13.18
N LYS A 11 -11.06 0.01 -12.75
CA LYS A 11 -11.48 0.24 -11.36
C LYS A 11 -10.63 -0.62 -10.43
N GLU A 12 -10.02 -0.01 -9.43
CA GLU A 12 -9.04 -0.68 -8.57
C GLU A 12 -8.92 -0.02 -7.20
N ALA A 13 -8.50 -0.82 -6.21
CA ALA A 13 -7.99 -0.35 -4.93
C ALA A 13 -6.64 -1.01 -4.66
N PHE A 14 -5.68 -0.23 -4.18
CA PHE A 14 -4.34 -0.74 -3.90
C PHE A 14 -3.68 0.01 -2.77
N VAL A 15 -2.68 -0.67 -2.19
CA VAL A 15 -1.72 -0.06 -1.29
C VAL A 15 -0.35 -0.15 -1.97
N ALA A 16 0.47 0.86 -1.76
CA ALA A 16 1.84 0.89 -2.25
C ALA A 16 2.76 1.48 -1.19
N LEU A 17 4.03 1.10 -1.29
CA LEU A 17 5.16 1.70 -0.59
C LEU A 17 6.05 2.32 -1.66
N HIS A 18 6.28 3.62 -1.55
CA HIS A 18 7.13 4.38 -2.44
C HIS A 18 8.59 4.33 -1.96
N GLY A 19 9.53 4.56 -2.87
CA GLY A 19 10.97 4.54 -2.58
C GLY A 19 11.41 5.62 -1.57
N ASP A 20 10.61 6.67 -1.38
CA ASP A 20 10.82 7.72 -0.38
C ASP A 20 10.15 7.42 0.98
N GLY A 21 9.54 6.23 1.14
CA GLY A 21 8.89 5.79 2.37
C GLY A 21 7.43 6.18 2.52
N MET A 22 6.85 6.92 1.57
CA MET A 22 5.40 7.16 1.57
C MET A 22 4.64 5.85 1.36
N ILE A 23 3.61 5.63 2.17
CA ILE A 23 2.63 4.56 1.96
C ILE A 23 1.26 5.17 1.73
N HIS A 24 0.43 4.53 0.92
CA HIS A 24 -0.93 5.02 0.70
C HIS A 24 -1.96 3.91 0.54
N LEU A 25 -3.22 4.27 0.75
CA LEU A 25 -4.39 3.54 0.29
C LEU A 25 -5.02 4.34 -0.85
N ALA A 26 -4.98 3.78 -2.05
CA ALA A 26 -5.38 4.44 -3.28
C ALA A 26 -6.54 3.71 -3.95
N GLN A 27 -7.36 4.46 -4.69
CA GLN A 27 -8.41 3.90 -5.53
C GLN A 27 -8.56 4.63 -6.86
N ARG A 28 -8.99 3.86 -7.86
CA ARG A 28 -9.65 4.37 -9.04
C ARG A 28 -11.13 3.96 -8.98
N PRO A 29 -12.07 4.93 -8.86
CA PRO A 29 -13.46 4.60 -8.63
C PRO A 29 -14.16 4.00 -9.86
N GLU A 30 -13.73 4.38 -11.07
CA GLU A 30 -14.27 3.90 -12.34
C GLU A 30 -13.18 3.89 -13.43
N PRO A 31 -13.36 3.11 -14.53
CA PRO A 31 -12.43 3.12 -15.65
C PRO A 31 -12.08 4.53 -16.14
N GLY A 32 -10.80 4.78 -16.38
CA GLY A 32 -10.28 6.05 -16.90
C GLY A 32 -10.34 7.23 -15.94
N LYS A 33 -10.88 7.07 -14.72
CA LYS A 33 -10.90 8.17 -13.72
C LYS A 33 -9.55 8.33 -13.06
N ARG A 34 -9.25 9.54 -12.57
CA ARG A 34 -8.02 9.83 -11.83
C ARG A 34 -8.00 9.04 -10.52
N ILE A 35 -6.82 8.53 -10.16
CA ILE A 35 -6.61 7.91 -8.85
C ILE A 35 -6.70 8.98 -7.76
N SER A 36 -7.39 8.64 -6.67
CA SER A 36 -7.38 9.39 -5.41
C SER A 36 -6.83 8.50 -4.31
N ASP A 37 -6.11 9.08 -3.36
CA ASP A 37 -5.48 8.33 -2.29
C ASP A 37 -5.47 9.07 -0.95
N MET A 38 -5.20 8.29 0.09
CA MET A 38 -4.88 8.75 1.42
C MET A 38 -3.43 8.36 1.71
N GLU A 39 -2.54 9.35 1.75
CA GLU A 39 -1.10 9.18 1.90
C GLU A 39 -0.64 9.31 3.36
N TYR A 40 0.37 8.53 3.73
CA TYR A 40 1.04 8.55 5.03
C TYR A 40 2.54 8.62 4.85
N ARG A 41 3.20 9.48 5.62
CA ARG A 41 4.66 9.57 5.72
C ARG A 41 5.05 9.43 7.19
N ILE A 42 5.85 8.41 7.47
CA ILE A 42 6.22 8.04 8.84
C ILE A 42 7.68 8.45 9.04
N GLY A 43 7.96 9.08 10.18
CA GLY A 43 9.29 9.52 10.52
C GLY A 43 9.64 9.24 11.97
N SER A 44 10.92 8.98 12.22
CA SER A 44 11.49 8.75 13.54
C SER A 44 12.51 9.84 13.87
N ARG A 45 12.55 10.28 15.13
CA ARG A 45 13.61 11.14 15.67
C ARG A 45 14.35 10.35 16.73
N GLY A 46 15.67 10.27 16.62
CA GLY A 46 16.53 9.54 17.55
C GLY A 46 16.38 8.01 17.58
N GLY A 47 15.38 7.43 16.90
CA GLY A 47 15.13 5.99 16.88
C GLY A 47 15.66 5.23 15.66
N LEU A 48 16.09 5.93 14.61
CA LEU A 48 16.65 5.35 13.39
C LEU A 48 18.02 5.98 13.04
N PRO A 49 18.95 5.21 12.43
CA PRO A 49 20.21 5.76 11.93
C PRO A 49 19.99 6.75 10.78
N GLY A 50 20.97 7.62 10.52
CA GLY A 50 20.93 8.57 9.40
C GLY A 50 20.59 10.02 9.78
N GLY A 51 20.22 10.27 11.04
CA GLY A 51 20.07 11.62 11.58
C GLY A 51 21.42 12.32 11.80
N LYS A 52 21.46 13.64 11.59
CA LYS A 52 22.65 14.48 11.91
C LYS A 52 22.70 14.88 13.39
N SER A 53 21.58 14.76 14.08
CA SER A 53 21.38 15.04 15.50
C SER A 53 20.22 14.17 16.03
N PRO A 54 20.04 14.05 17.35
CA PRO A 54 18.89 13.35 17.92
C PRO A 54 17.53 13.88 17.44
N ASP A 55 17.46 15.17 17.10
CA ASP A 55 16.25 15.82 16.60
C ASP A 55 16.04 15.64 15.09
N SER A 56 16.95 15.00 14.36
CA SER A 56 16.76 14.80 12.92
C SER A 56 15.57 13.88 12.66
N LEU A 57 14.64 14.32 11.81
CA LEU A 57 13.56 13.47 11.32
C LEU A 57 14.12 12.58 10.21
N VAL A 58 14.11 11.28 10.44
CA VAL A 58 14.51 10.26 9.47
C VAL A 58 13.28 9.52 9.01
N THR A 59 13.13 9.30 7.71
CA THR A 59 12.01 8.53 7.18
C THR A 59 12.07 7.08 7.66
N LEU A 60 10.94 6.59 8.16
CA LEU A 60 10.75 5.17 8.44
C LEU A 60 10.09 4.54 7.21
N HIS A 61 10.72 3.50 6.67
CA HIS A 61 10.12 2.67 5.62
C HIS A 61 9.38 1.52 6.27
N ALA A 62 8.08 1.40 6.02
CA ALA A 62 7.30 0.30 6.55
C ALA A 62 7.86 -1.06 6.11
N LYS A 63 8.11 -1.95 7.06
CA LYS A 63 8.64 -3.28 6.80
C LYS A 63 7.65 -4.17 6.05
N ARG A 64 6.34 -3.99 6.29
CA ARG A 64 5.27 -4.72 5.62
C ARG A 64 4.05 -3.82 5.44
N ILE A 65 3.44 -3.93 4.26
CA ILE A 65 2.15 -3.32 3.94
C ILE A 65 1.18 -4.41 3.49
N GLY A 66 -0.11 -4.16 3.71
CA GLY A 66 -1.18 -5.08 3.32
C GLY A 66 -2.44 -4.32 2.98
N ILE A 67 -3.26 -4.94 2.12
CA ILE A 67 -4.61 -4.48 1.79
C ILE A 67 -5.59 -5.59 2.14
N GLU A 68 -6.65 -5.23 2.85
CA GLU A 68 -7.78 -6.12 3.11
C GLU A 68 -9.01 -5.62 2.38
N LYS A 69 -9.77 -6.53 1.76
CA LYS A 69 -11.14 -6.26 1.27
C LYS A 69 -12.15 -6.96 2.18
N LYS A 70 -13.09 -6.22 2.75
CA LYS A 70 -14.22 -6.74 3.54
C LYS A 70 -15.53 -6.16 3.03
N GLY A 71 -16.27 -6.93 2.22
CA GLY A 71 -17.37 -6.36 1.45
C GLY A 71 -16.81 -5.30 0.51
N ASP A 72 -17.40 -4.10 0.50
CA ASP A 72 -16.92 -2.97 -0.30
C ASP A 72 -15.89 -2.09 0.43
N GLN A 73 -15.49 -2.46 1.65
CA GLN A 73 -14.46 -1.74 2.40
C GLN A 73 -13.07 -2.26 2.06
N PHE A 74 -12.13 -1.34 1.83
CA PHE A 74 -10.71 -1.63 1.69
C PHE A 74 -9.91 -0.93 2.77
N THR A 75 -9.03 -1.68 3.43
CA THR A 75 -8.26 -1.19 4.59
C THR A 75 -6.77 -1.37 4.34
N LEU A 76 -5.99 -0.34 4.67
CA LEU A 76 -4.53 -0.40 4.73
C LEU A 76 -4.09 -0.97 6.08
N TRP A 77 -3.21 -1.95 6.01
CA TRP A 77 -2.55 -2.56 7.15
C TRP A 77 -1.04 -2.38 7.04
N VAL A 78 -0.39 -2.09 8.17
CA VAL A 78 1.04 -1.75 8.20
C VAL A 78 1.71 -2.43 9.39
N SER A 79 2.94 -2.87 9.16
CA SER A 79 3.93 -3.16 10.19
C SER A 79 5.17 -2.35 9.85
N GLU A 80 5.49 -1.40 10.71
CA GLU A 80 6.57 -0.45 10.55
C GLU A 80 7.92 -1.14 10.73
N GLN A 81 8.10 -1.88 11.82
CA GLN A 81 9.37 -2.48 12.21
C GLN A 81 9.30 -3.99 12.50
N GLY A 82 8.16 -4.62 12.23
CA GLY A 82 7.96 -6.07 12.39
C GLY A 82 7.06 -6.45 13.56
N GLU A 83 6.47 -5.46 14.23
CA GLU A 83 5.32 -5.66 15.10
C GLU A 83 4.12 -6.21 14.31
N PRO A 84 3.10 -6.79 14.99
CA PRO A 84 1.89 -7.25 14.31
C PRO A 84 1.28 -6.16 13.42
N MET A 85 0.77 -6.57 12.25
CA MET A 85 0.12 -5.64 11.34
C MET A 85 -1.07 -5.00 12.03
N HIS A 86 -1.16 -3.67 11.93
CA HIS A 86 -2.26 -2.90 12.46
C HIS A 86 -2.86 -2.02 11.38
N GLN A 87 -4.13 -1.65 11.55
CA GLN A 87 -4.81 -0.79 10.61
C GLN A 87 -4.19 0.61 10.65
N TYR A 88 -3.97 1.18 9.46
CA TYR A 88 -3.55 2.55 9.26
C TYR A 88 -4.67 3.31 8.54
N GLY A 89 -5.16 4.38 9.16
CA GLY A 89 -6.18 5.24 8.55
C GLY A 89 -7.61 4.68 8.55
N ALA A 90 -8.51 5.47 7.97
CA ALA A 90 -9.88 5.03 7.71
C ALA A 90 -9.93 4.10 6.47
N PRO A 91 -10.80 3.08 6.45
CA PRO A 91 -11.07 2.32 5.23
C PRO A 91 -11.68 3.21 4.13
N ILE A 92 -11.48 2.81 2.87
CA ILE A 92 -12.20 3.38 1.73
C ILE A 92 -13.32 2.45 1.28
N THR A 93 -14.37 3.02 0.67
CA THR A 93 -15.48 2.24 0.10
C THR A 93 -15.40 2.22 -1.41
N LEU A 94 -15.30 1.03 -2.00
CA LEU A 94 -15.31 0.82 -3.44
C LEU A 94 -16.05 -0.49 -3.77
N HIS A 95 -17.03 -0.44 -4.66
CA HIS A 95 -17.69 -1.66 -5.11
C HIS A 95 -16.87 -2.37 -6.19
N VAL A 96 -16.53 -3.64 -5.94
CA VAL A 96 -15.86 -4.53 -6.90
C VAL A 96 -16.63 -5.83 -6.97
N THR A 97 -17.07 -6.19 -8.18
CA THR A 97 -17.89 -7.37 -8.45
C THR A 97 -17.01 -8.56 -8.82
N ALA A 98 -17.39 -9.77 -8.41
CA ALA A 98 -16.71 -10.99 -8.87
C ALA A 98 -17.07 -11.29 -10.36
N PRO A 99 -16.12 -11.79 -11.16
CA PRO A 99 -14.71 -12.02 -10.82
C PRO A 99 -13.89 -10.71 -10.79
N PHE A 100 -12.85 -10.70 -9.96
CA PHE A 100 -11.87 -9.61 -9.87
C PHE A 100 -10.46 -10.20 -9.66
N TYR A 101 -9.44 -9.39 -9.90
CA TYR A 101 -8.04 -9.80 -9.83
C TYR A 101 -7.38 -9.29 -8.55
N VAL A 102 -6.53 -10.12 -7.96
CA VAL A 102 -5.68 -9.76 -6.83
C VAL A 102 -4.23 -10.01 -7.23
N GLY A 103 -3.36 -9.04 -7.01
CA GLY A 103 -1.96 -9.17 -7.41
C GLY A 103 -1.05 -8.11 -6.83
N ILE A 104 0.21 -8.20 -7.24
CA ILE A 104 1.29 -7.28 -6.93
C ILE A 104 1.65 -6.52 -8.20
N GLY A 105 1.90 -5.22 -8.04
CA GLY A 105 2.45 -4.38 -9.09
C GLY A 105 3.75 -3.75 -8.62
N PHE A 106 4.62 -3.42 -9.57
CA PHE A 106 5.83 -2.65 -9.35
C PHE A 106 5.98 -1.70 -10.54
N ALA A 107 6.26 -0.43 -10.26
CA ALA A 107 6.48 0.58 -11.27
C ALA A 107 7.54 1.55 -10.76
N SER A 108 8.51 1.89 -11.61
CA SER A 108 9.39 3.01 -11.30
C SER A 108 8.62 4.31 -11.41
N HIS A 109 8.87 5.21 -10.47
CA HIS A 109 8.38 6.59 -10.54
C HIS A 109 9.19 7.48 -11.48
N LEU A 110 10.32 6.98 -11.97
CA LEU A 110 11.23 7.71 -12.84
C LEU A 110 11.07 7.23 -14.29
N PRO A 111 10.57 8.08 -15.21
CA PRO A 111 10.38 7.70 -16.60
C PRO A 111 11.67 7.18 -17.24
N GLY A 112 11.58 6.02 -17.90
CA GLY A 112 12.71 5.40 -18.60
C GLY A 112 13.76 4.77 -17.69
N VAL A 113 13.56 4.75 -16.37
CA VAL A 113 14.47 4.09 -15.43
C VAL A 113 13.92 2.72 -15.07
N ALA A 114 14.72 1.68 -15.30
CA ALA A 114 14.44 0.34 -14.81
C ALA A 114 14.89 0.24 -13.35
N GLU A 115 13.99 -0.18 -12.47
CA GLU A 115 14.30 -0.46 -11.07
C GLU A 115 13.99 -1.92 -10.75
N THR A 116 14.55 -2.42 -9.65
CA THR A 116 14.34 -3.80 -9.18
C THR A 116 13.82 -3.79 -7.76
N ALA A 117 12.76 -4.57 -7.52
CA ALA A 117 12.24 -4.81 -6.18
C ALA A 117 12.11 -6.30 -5.92
N THR A 118 12.48 -6.72 -4.71
CA THR A 118 12.27 -8.09 -4.22
C THR A 118 11.10 -8.10 -3.26
N LEU A 119 10.04 -8.82 -3.60
CA LEU A 119 8.95 -9.12 -2.68
C LEU A 119 9.16 -10.51 -2.08
N SER A 120 9.05 -10.60 -0.76
CA SER A 120 9.18 -11.86 -0.02
C SER A 120 8.12 -11.95 1.08
N ASN A 121 7.94 -13.13 1.67
CA ASN A 121 6.99 -13.37 2.76
C ASN A 121 5.54 -13.00 2.42
N LEU A 122 5.16 -13.26 1.17
CA LEU A 122 3.85 -12.98 0.60
C LEU A 122 2.79 -13.91 1.17
N VAL A 123 1.66 -13.33 1.57
CA VAL A 123 0.51 -14.07 2.10
C VAL A 123 -0.73 -13.58 1.38
N LEU A 124 -1.51 -14.52 0.85
CA LEU A 124 -2.84 -14.28 0.31
C LEU A 124 -3.84 -15.15 1.09
N GLU A 125 -4.75 -14.49 1.80
CA GLU A 125 -5.84 -15.14 2.53
C GLU A 125 -7.15 -14.77 1.84
N ASN A 126 -7.87 -15.76 1.30
CA ASN A 126 -9.17 -15.54 0.66
C ASN A 126 -10.30 -15.46 1.71
N ARG A 127 -10.07 -14.64 2.76
CA ARG A 127 -11.02 -14.37 3.84
C ARG A 127 -10.64 -13.09 4.57
N ALA A 128 -11.60 -12.20 4.77
CA ALA A 128 -11.41 -11.00 5.58
C ALA A 128 -11.27 -11.31 7.09
N GLY A 129 -10.64 -10.41 7.83
CA GLY A 129 -10.33 -10.52 9.26
C GLY A 129 -9.13 -11.43 9.55
N ARG A 130 -8.21 -11.59 8.59
CA ARG A 130 -7.07 -12.51 8.71
C ARG A 130 -5.71 -11.83 8.60
N VAL A 131 -5.67 -10.51 8.47
CA VAL A 131 -4.40 -9.77 8.52
C VAL A 131 -3.80 -9.90 9.92
N ARG A 132 -2.50 -10.18 9.99
CA ARG A 132 -1.71 -10.41 11.21
C ARG A 132 -0.39 -9.68 11.10
#